data_AF-A0A8H7YPL3-F1
#
_entry.id   AF-A0A8H7YPL3-F1
#
_cell.length_a   1.000
_cell.length_b   1.000
_cell.length_c   1.000
_cell.angle_alpha   90.00
_cell.angle_beta   90.00
_cell.angle_gamma   90.00
#
_symmetry.space_group_name_H-M   'P 1'
#
loop_
_entity.id
_entity.type
_entity.pdbx_description
1 polymer ?
#
loop_
_entity_poly.entity_id
_entity_poly.type
_entity_poly.pdbx_seq_one_letter_code
_entity_poly.pdbx_strand_id
1 'polypeptide(L)'
;MKSNDATVAEKIDIPDTVAQFDYVRPDIFLLRTLAKHLIMWDSIIASDRWIKNNLPSIYKRKYRLTTVRHLSTDDMPFFNIITGLCFAIGLRFAGSGAYQARDLLVSYLDQFKRIARFTVHNYDEKLTRNAVRNCQDIIALSAAAVMAGTGDLIVFRRLRSLHGHVSADTPYGSHMAAHMAIGMLFLGGGTYTLGTSNLGIAALLCSFYPVFPTTVLDNKCHLQAFRHLWVLAAEPRCLVPRDLDTRRAVTIPVSLTLKTGESQLTTAPCLLPNIDDLATVKIQSPDHWDLTLDFADNPGLRDKFRLGDQSVYLRRRAVYTGSSTSEFSSSLMALSDVQDIPSSSSPGYSRAVNTTPNAAAPILYSQGKSSIQVRFPARHLWEWIFNLRTFRPLDMGDKALVIPSVPSQQPIEIYARDHSEIIIWPVSWLRPSAVDTRLVLEKTVQHLVDAATGQGDGDDTVRDRLWQLRLLFAWLDSNDDRTKLATAEKRCRKTFKGMWLRADIIEDVRWRVWGVQVGDNGNGGQHLEDNRGMPT
;
A
#
# COMPACT_ATOMS: atom_id res chain seq x y z
N MET A 1 -38.66 -0.22 3.84
CA MET A 1 -37.43 -0.53 3.07
C MET A 1 -37.33 -2.04 2.98
N LYS A 2 -37.00 -2.62 1.81
CA LYS A 2 -36.98 -4.07 1.56
C LYS A 2 -38.31 -4.81 1.86
N SER A 3 -39.45 -4.15 1.69
CA SER A 3 -40.77 -4.77 1.92
C SER A 3 -41.39 -5.36 0.65
N ASN A 4 -40.88 -5.01 -0.54
CA ASN A 4 -41.41 -5.40 -1.85
C ASN A 4 -42.91 -5.04 -2.07
N ASP A 5 -43.40 -4.00 -1.39
CA ASP A 5 -44.77 -3.49 -1.58
C ASP A 5 -44.90 -2.75 -2.92
N ALA A 6 -45.37 -3.46 -3.94
CA ALA A 6 -45.55 -2.92 -5.30
C ALA A 6 -46.50 -1.71 -5.33
N THR A 7 -47.54 -1.70 -4.49
CA THR A 7 -48.54 -0.61 -4.45
C THR A 7 -47.96 0.71 -3.96
N VAL A 8 -47.01 0.67 -3.01
CA VAL A 8 -46.31 1.85 -2.52
C VAL A 8 -45.23 2.26 -3.51
N ALA A 9 -44.52 1.28 -4.09
CA ALA A 9 -43.50 1.51 -5.09
C ALA A 9 -44.05 2.21 -6.35
N GLU A 10 -45.23 1.82 -6.82
CA GLU A 10 -45.91 2.43 -7.98
C GLU A 10 -46.33 3.90 -7.71
N LYS A 11 -46.78 4.21 -6.49
CA LYS A 11 -47.14 5.59 -6.11
C LYS A 11 -45.95 6.54 -6.05
N ILE A 12 -44.76 6.02 -5.72
CA ILE A 12 -43.52 6.80 -5.58
C ILE A 12 -42.79 6.95 -6.92
N ASP A 13 -43.17 6.14 -7.92
CA ASP A 13 -42.49 6.06 -9.20
C ASP A 13 -42.43 7.41 -9.95
N ILE A 14 -41.56 7.44 -10.95
CA ILE A 14 -41.47 8.54 -11.89
C ILE A 14 -42.78 8.62 -12.70
N PRO A 15 -43.32 9.82 -12.96
CA PRO A 15 -44.43 9.98 -13.90
C PRO A 15 -44.09 9.51 -15.32
N ASP A 16 -45.07 8.97 -16.04
CA ASP A 16 -44.86 8.42 -17.39
C ASP A 16 -44.85 9.46 -18.51
N THR A 17 -45.41 10.65 -18.27
CA THR A 17 -45.61 11.69 -19.29
C THR A 17 -44.65 12.87 -19.16
N VAL A 18 -44.20 13.42 -20.29
CA VAL A 18 -43.25 14.56 -20.32
C VAL A 18 -43.84 15.79 -19.65
N ALA A 19 -45.12 16.07 -19.86
CA ALA A 19 -45.78 17.22 -19.25
C ALA A 19 -45.79 17.16 -17.71
N GLN A 20 -45.77 15.95 -17.14
CA GLN A 20 -45.66 15.77 -15.68
C GLN A 20 -44.23 16.03 -15.16
N PHE A 21 -43.21 16.01 -16.03
CA PHE A 21 -41.85 16.33 -15.64
C PHE A 21 -41.65 17.80 -15.27
N ASP A 22 -42.43 18.70 -15.87
CA ASP A 22 -42.35 20.14 -15.59
C ASP A 22 -42.80 20.50 -14.16
N TYR A 23 -43.62 19.64 -13.54
CA TYR A 23 -44.14 19.87 -12.18
C TYR A 23 -43.17 19.46 -11.07
N VAL A 24 -42.11 18.70 -11.38
CA VAL A 24 -41.20 18.12 -10.37
C VAL A 24 -39.77 18.55 -10.68
N ARG A 25 -39.07 19.08 -9.67
CA ARG A 25 -37.65 19.43 -9.80
C ARG A 25 -36.84 18.20 -10.22
N PRO A 26 -35.91 18.30 -11.18
CA PRO A 26 -35.19 17.15 -11.73
C PRO A 26 -34.44 16.32 -10.69
N ASP A 27 -33.88 16.94 -9.65
CA ASP A 27 -33.12 16.24 -8.60
C ASP A 27 -33.99 15.29 -7.77
N ILE A 28 -35.30 15.58 -7.66
CA ILE A 28 -36.25 14.75 -6.92
C ILE A 28 -36.48 13.42 -7.65
N PHE A 29 -36.34 13.37 -8.98
CA PHE A 29 -36.46 12.10 -9.72
C PHE A 29 -35.40 11.08 -9.32
N LEU A 30 -34.20 11.55 -8.98
CA LEU A 30 -33.14 10.67 -8.46
C LEU A 30 -33.59 10.02 -7.15
N LEU A 31 -34.14 10.80 -6.23
CA LEU A 31 -34.63 10.30 -4.95
C LEU A 31 -35.85 9.38 -5.10
N ARG A 32 -36.78 9.70 -6.01
CA ARG A 32 -37.97 8.87 -6.29
C ARG A 32 -37.60 7.51 -6.88
N THR A 33 -36.73 7.50 -7.88
CA THR A 33 -36.22 6.25 -8.48
C THR A 33 -35.51 5.39 -7.46
N LEU A 34 -34.62 5.99 -6.69
CA LEU A 34 -33.95 5.30 -5.60
C LEU A 34 -34.95 4.75 -4.57
N ALA A 35 -35.92 5.54 -4.13
CA ALA A 35 -36.90 5.13 -3.12
C ALA A 35 -37.73 3.92 -3.60
N LYS A 36 -38.19 3.93 -4.85
CA LYS A 36 -38.87 2.79 -5.48
C LYS A 36 -38.03 1.51 -5.41
N HIS A 37 -36.75 1.60 -5.79
CA HIS A 37 -35.87 0.42 -5.81
C HIS A 37 -35.42 -0.02 -4.41
N LEU A 38 -35.37 0.88 -3.43
CA LEU A 38 -35.16 0.50 -2.02
C LEU A 38 -36.37 -0.23 -1.42
N ILE A 39 -37.58 0.02 -1.91
CA ILE A 39 -38.77 -0.76 -1.56
C ILE A 39 -38.70 -2.12 -2.26
N MET A 40 -38.48 -2.11 -3.59
CA MET A 40 -38.37 -3.28 -4.45
C MET A 40 -36.94 -3.85 -4.50
N TRP A 41 -36.37 -4.14 -3.33
CA TRP A 41 -34.96 -4.46 -3.16
C TRP A 41 -34.51 -5.72 -3.93
N ASP A 42 -35.36 -6.73 -3.98
CA ASP A 42 -35.02 -8.03 -4.58
C ASP A 42 -35.02 -7.99 -6.12
N SER A 43 -35.66 -6.98 -6.69
CA SER A 43 -35.73 -6.79 -8.14
C SER A 43 -34.44 -6.20 -8.74
N ILE A 44 -33.51 -5.72 -7.91
CA ILE A 44 -32.31 -5.00 -8.39
C ILE A 44 -31.29 -5.99 -8.95
N ILE A 45 -30.99 -5.84 -10.24
CA ILE A 45 -30.00 -6.66 -10.95
C ILE A 45 -28.96 -5.74 -11.60
N ALA A 46 -27.68 -6.04 -11.42
CA ALA A 46 -26.57 -5.34 -12.05
C ALA A 46 -26.46 -5.66 -13.55
N SER A 47 -27.43 -5.20 -14.35
CA SER A 47 -27.42 -5.40 -15.81
C SER A 47 -27.96 -4.19 -16.57
N ASP A 48 -27.44 -3.98 -17.78
CA ASP A 48 -27.91 -2.93 -18.70
C ASP A 48 -29.40 -3.11 -19.06
N ARG A 49 -29.85 -4.37 -19.16
CA ARG A 49 -31.25 -4.72 -19.44
C ARG A 49 -32.16 -4.23 -18.32
N TRP A 50 -31.72 -4.38 -17.07
CA TRP A 50 -32.46 -3.89 -15.91
C TRP A 50 -32.60 -2.37 -15.93
N ILE A 51 -31.51 -1.63 -16.21
CA ILE A 51 -31.58 -0.17 -16.35
C ILE A 51 -32.53 0.23 -17.48
N LYS A 52 -32.44 -0.43 -18.64
CA LYS A 52 -33.32 -0.15 -19.79
C LYS A 52 -34.80 -0.39 -19.47
N ASN A 53 -35.12 -1.42 -18.69
CA ASN A 53 -36.50 -1.76 -18.35
C ASN A 53 -37.13 -0.74 -17.39
N ASN A 54 -36.35 -0.17 -16.47
CA ASN A 54 -36.79 0.81 -15.49
C ASN A 54 -36.80 2.26 -15.99
N LEU A 55 -36.40 2.50 -17.25
CA LEU A 55 -36.47 3.82 -17.86
C LEU A 55 -37.85 4.06 -18.51
N PRO A 56 -38.38 5.30 -18.45
CA PRO A 56 -39.55 5.71 -19.24
C PRO A 56 -39.36 5.45 -20.74
N SER A 57 -40.45 5.14 -21.45
CA SER A 57 -40.45 4.71 -22.85
C SER A 57 -39.64 5.62 -23.79
N ILE A 58 -39.69 6.94 -23.53
CA ILE A 58 -39.03 8.00 -24.28
C ILE A 58 -37.50 7.87 -24.19
N TYR A 59 -37.00 7.52 -23.00
CA TYR A 59 -35.58 7.45 -22.69
C TYR A 59 -34.95 6.08 -22.94
N LYS A 60 -35.76 5.02 -23.14
CA LYS A 60 -35.26 3.65 -23.42
C LYS A 60 -34.29 3.57 -24.60
N ARG A 61 -34.40 4.46 -25.59
CA ARG A 61 -33.47 4.52 -26.74
C ARG A 61 -32.12 5.14 -26.39
N LYS A 62 -32.07 6.05 -25.42
CA LYS A 62 -30.88 6.82 -25.02
C LYS A 62 -30.11 6.20 -23.83
N TYR A 63 -30.50 5.03 -23.33
CA TYR A 63 -30.00 4.45 -22.06
C TYR A 63 -28.48 4.28 -21.94
N ARG A 64 -27.73 4.20 -23.05
CA ARG A 64 -26.26 4.08 -23.07
C ARG A 64 -25.51 5.41 -22.98
N LEU A 65 -26.20 6.55 -23.04
CA LEU A 65 -25.64 7.91 -22.99
C LEU A 65 -24.64 8.26 -24.12
N THR A 66 -24.29 7.32 -25.00
CA THR A 66 -23.31 7.51 -26.09
C THR A 66 -23.78 8.51 -27.15
N THR A 67 -25.10 8.59 -27.38
CA THR A 67 -25.70 9.46 -28.40
C THR A 67 -25.74 10.94 -28.00
N VAL A 68 -25.56 11.27 -26.72
CA VAL A 68 -25.63 12.65 -26.23
C VAL A 68 -24.41 13.44 -26.70
N ARG A 69 -24.65 14.55 -27.41
CA ARG A 69 -23.64 15.46 -27.97
C ARG A 69 -23.79 16.91 -27.49
N HIS A 70 -25.00 17.32 -27.13
CA HIS A 70 -25.31 18.65 -26.61
C HIS A 70 -26.03 18.50 -25.27
N LEU A 71 -25.84 19.47 -24.36
CA LEU A 71 -26.56 19.52 -23.10
C LEU A 71 -27.78 20.44 -23.25
N SER A 72 -28.93 19.99 -22.77
CA SER A 72 -30.18 20.76 -22.76
C SER A 72 -30.90 20.53 -21.43
N THR A 73 -31.66 21.53 -20.94
CA THR A 73 -32.41 21.40 -19.68
C THR A 73 -33.36 20.21 -19.69
N ASP A 74 -33.95 19.93 -20.86
CA ASP A 74 -34.92 18.86 -21.09
C ASP A 74 -34.36 17.46 -20.78
N ASP A 75 -33.04 17.28 -20.89
CA ASP A 75 -32.36 16.02 -20.59
C ASP A 75 -31.95 15.89 -19.09
N MET A 76 -32.17 16.91 -18.23
CA MET A 76 -31.83 16.82 -16.80
C MET A 76 -32.57 15.72 -16.03
N PRO A 77 -33.90 15.54 -16.17
CA PRO A 77 -34.62 14.46 -15.50
C PRO A 77 -34.03 13.10 -15.86
N PHE A 78 -33.67 12.92 -17.13
CA PHE A 78 -33.08 11.69 -17.64
C PHE A 78 -31.75 11.34 -16.96
N PHE A 79 -30.84 12.30 -16.80
CA PHE A 79 -29.57 12.08 -16.11
C PHE A 79 -29.77 11.71 -14.62
N ASN A 80 -30.68 12.39 -13.94
CA ASN A 80 -30.99 12.14 -12.53
C ASN A 80 -31.65 10.77 -12.31
N ILE A 81 -32.54 10.34 -13.22
CA ILE A 81 -33.17 9.01 -13.20
C ILE A 81 -32.11 7.91 -13.36
N ILE A 82 -31.23 8.01 -14.36
CA ILE A 82 -30.14 7.02 -14.55
C ILE A 82 -29.24 6.96 -13.32
N THR A 83 -28.91 8.12 -12.76
CA THR A 83 -28.08 8.21 -11.56
C THR A 83 -28.74 7.53 -10.37
N GLY A 84 -30.05 7.70 -10.18
CA GLY A 84 -30.80 7.02 -9.12
C GLY A 84 -30.81 5.50 -9.28
N LEU A 85 -30.94 5.00 -10.52
CA LEU A 85 -30.80 3.57 -10.83
C LEU A 85 -29.40 3.04 -10.51
N CYS A 86 -28.36 3.74 -10.96
CA CYS A 86 -26.96 3.41 -10.66
C CYS A 86 -26.69 3.44 -9.15
N PHE A 87 -27.27 4.40 -8.44
CA PHE A 87 -27.10 4.53 -7.00
C PHE A 87 -27.81 3.40 -6.23
N ALA A 88 -29.00 2.99 -6.67
CA ALA A 88 -29.68 1.81 -6.13
C ALA A 88 -28.85 0.52 -6.32
N ILE A 89 -28.22 0.33 -7.49
CA ILE A 89 -27.27 -0.77 -7.73
C ILE A 89 -26.08 -0.66 -6.77
N GLY A 90 -25.52 0.55 -6.59
CA GLY A 90 -24.42 0.80 -5.67
C GLY A 90 -24.72 0.41 -4.24
N LEU A 91 -25.92 0.72 -3.73
CA LEU A 91 -26.38 0.35 -2.39
C LEU A 91 -26.67 -1.15 -2.28
N ARG A 92 -27.26 -1.76 -3.31
CA ARG A 92 -27.58 -3.21 -3.33
C ARG A 92 -26.35 -4.09 -3.25
N PHE A 93 -25.29 -3.69 -3.93
CA PHE A 93 -24.04 -4.43 -4.05
C PHE A 93 -22.91 -3.81 -3.21
N ALA A 94 -23.25 -2.99 -2.21
CA ALA A 94 -22.28 -2.34 -1.33
C ALA A 94 -21.38 -3.38 -0.64
N GLY A 95 -20.06 -3.22 -0.76
CA GLY A 95 -19.06 -4.12 -0.17
C GLY A 95 -19.13 -5.58 -0.63
N SER A 96 -19.79 -5.87 -1.76
CA SER A 96 -19.89 -7.23 -2.30
C SER A 96 -18.69 -7.64 -3.15
N GLY A 97 -17.93 -6.66 -3.69
CA GLY A 97 -16.82 -6.96 -4.59
C GLY A 97 -17.25 -7.54 -5.95
N ALA A 98 -18.52 -7.39 -6.34
CA ALA A 98 -19.03 -7.95 -7.60
C ALA A 98 -18.51 -7.18 -8.83
N TYR A 99 -17.71 -7.85 -9.67
CA TYR A 99 -17.12 -7.25 -10.87
C TYR A 99 -18.16 -6.79 -11.91
N GLN A 100 -19.27 -7.53 -12.06
CA GLN A 100 -20.34 -7.17 -12.99
C GLN A 100 -20.95 -5.79 -12.68
N ALA A 101 -21.25 -5.53 -11.40
CA ALA A 101 -21.78 -4.24 -10.95
C ALA A 101 -20.75 -3.13 -11.10
N ARG A 102 -19.48 -3.40 -10.79
CA ARG A 102 -18.38 -2.43 -10.98
C ARG A 102 -18.25 -2.02 -12.44
N ASP A 103 -18.15 -2.98 -13.36
CA ASP A 103 -17.89 -2.69 -14.76
C ASP A 103 -19.05 -1.90 -15.40
N LEU A 104 -20.28 -2.25 -15.02
CA LEU A 104 -21.46 -1.47 -15.39
C LEU A 104 -21.38 -0.03 -14.88
N LEU A 105 -21.16 0.18 -13.57
CA LEU A 105 -21.10 1.52 -12.98
C LEU A 105 -19.94 2.36 -13.54
N VAL A 106 -18.79 1.74 -13.78
CA VAL A 106 -17.63 2.38 -14.41
C VAL A 106 -17.95 2.80 -15.84
N SER A 107 -18.68 1.98 -16.61
CA SER A 107 -19.09 2.34 -17.97
C SER A 107 -19.97 3.59 -17.99
N TYR A 108 -20.93 3.69 -17.07
CA TYR A 108 -21.76 4.88 -16.89
C TYR A 108 -20.94 6.08 -16.42
N LEU A 109 -20.06 5.89 -15.44
CA LEU A 109 -19.17 6.93 -14.94
C LEU A 109 -18.29 7.53 -16.05
N ASP A 110 -17.73 6.70 -16.93
CA ASP A 110 -16.91 7.15 -18.06
C ASP A 110 -17.77 7.97 -19.06
N GLN A 111 -19.06 7.63 -19.25
CA GLN A 111 -19.99 8.47 -20.04
C GLN A 111 -20.33 9.79 -19.36
N PHE A 112 -20.61 9.81 -18.07
CA PHE A 112 -20.87 11.05 -17.32
C PHE A 112 -19.64 11.97 -17.31
N LYS A 113 -18.44 11.40 -17.16
CA LYS A 113 -17.18 12.15 -17.29
C LYS A 113 -16.98 12.76 -18.68
N ARG A 114 -17.38 12.05 -19.74
CA ARG A 114 -17.36 12.58 -21.11
C ARG A 114 -18.29 13.78 -21.24
N ILE A 115 -19.53 13.66 -20.77
CA ILE A 115 -20.55 14.72 -20.86
C ILE A 115 -20.18 15.95 -20.01
N ALA A 116 -19.65 15.75 -18.79
CA ALA A 116 -19.24 16.83 -17.89
C ALA A 116 -18.08 17.69 -18.43
N ARG A 117 -17.33 17.17 -19.43
CA ARG A 117 -16.21 17.85 -20.08
C ARG A 117 -16.59 18.64 -21.32
N PHE A 118 -17.85 18.63 -21.75
CA PHE A 118 -18.27 19.45 -22.88
C PHE A 118 -18.07 20.94 -22.59
N THR A 119 -17.71 21.68 -23.64
CA THR A 119 -17.62 23.14 -23.59
C THR A 119 -19.03 23.70 -23.53
N VAL A 120 -19.22 24.69 -22.66
CA VAL A 120 -20.51 25.31 -22.38
C VAL A 120 -20.48 26.74 -22.88
N HIS A 121 -21.52 27.13 -23.61
CA HIS A 121 -21.67 28.51 -24.10
C HIS A 121 -22.92 29.17 -23.50
N ASN A 122 -23.99 28.41 -23.30
CA ASN A 122 -25.26 28.92 -22.79
C ASN A 122 -25.41 28.75 -21.28
N TYR A 123 -26.27 29.57 -20.66
CA TYR A 123 -26.61 29.42 -19.24
C TYR A 123 -27.30 28.08 -18.96
N ASP A 124 -28.17 27.64 -19.88
CA ASP A 124 -28.85 26.35 -19.79
C ASP A 124 -27.85 25.16 -19.78
N GLU A 125 -26.91 25.17 -20.73
CA GLU A 125 -25.80 24.21 -20.78
C GLU A 125 -24.93 24.24 -19.50
N LYS A 126 -24.81 25.39 -18.84
CA LYS A 126 -24.09 25.50 -17.56
C LYS A 126 -24.84 24.83 -16.43
N LEU A 127 -26.16 25.03 -16.38
CA LEU A 127 -27.02 24.44 -15.35
C LEU A 127 -27.05 22.90 -15.48
N THR A 128 -27.24 22.41 -16.69
CA THR A 128 -27.22 20.97 -17.01
C THR A 128 -25.88 20.33 -16.68
N ARG A 129 -24.77 21.01 -17.00
CA ARG A 129 -23.43 20.54 -16.64
C ARG A 129 -23.25 20.37 -15.13
N ASN A 130 -23.81 21.28 -14.34
CA ASN A 130 -23.78 21.16 -12.88
C ASN A 130 -24.60 19.95 -12.39
N ALA A 131 -25.78 19.70 -12.96
CA ALA A 131 -26.56 18.50 -12.65
C ALA A 131 -25.81 17.20 -13.03
N VAL A 132 -25.18 17.16 -14.20
CA VAL A 132 -24.36 16.03 -14.67
C VAL A 132 -23.14 15.81 -13.77
N ARG A 133 -22.52 16.86 -13.23
CA ARG A 133 -21.43 16.73 -12.25
C ARG A 133 -21.91 16.10 -10.95
N ASN A 134 -23.03 16.54 -10.41
CA ASN A 134 -23.63 15.90 -9.23
C ASN A 134 -23.93 14.42 -9.50
N CYS A 135 -24.47 14.09 -10.68
CA CYS A 135 -24.70 12.72 -11.12
C CYS A 135 -23.41 11.89 -11.17
N GLN A 136 -22.35 12.45 -11.77
CA GLN A 136 -21.03 11.84 -11.85
C GLN A 136 -20.48 11.51 -10.45
N ASP A 137 -20.62 12.44 -9.51
CA ASP A 137 -20.13 12.31 -8.14
C ASP A 137 -20.84 11.18 -7.38
N ILE A 138 -22.15 11.03 -7.58
CA ILE A 138 -22.96 9.95 -6.98
C ILE A 138 -22.60 8.60 -7.60
N ILE A 139 -22.42 8.53 -8.91
CA ILE A 139 -22.03 7.28 -9.59
C ILE A 139 -20.60 6.89 -9.16
N ALA A 140 -19.71 7.86 -8.97
CA ALA A 140 -18.37 7.63 -8.44
C ALA A 140 -18.41 7.04 -7.03
N LEU A 141 -19.25 7.59 -6.14
CA LEU A 141 -19.49 7.03 -4.81
C LEU A 141 -20.13 5.63 -4.88
N SER A 142 -21.07 5.42 -5.79
CA SER A 142 -21.75 4.12 -5.98
C SER A 142 -20.77 3.05 -6.42
N ALA A 143 -19.90 3.35 -7.39
CA ALA A 143 -18.86 2.42 -7.86
C ALA A 143 -17.85 2.10 -6.74
N ALA A 144 -17.46 3.12 -5.96
CA ALA A 144 -16.58 2.93 -4.81
C ALA A 144 -17.26 2.15 -3.67
N ALA A 145 -18.55 2.31 -3.46
CA ALA A 145 -19.31 1.57 -2.45
C ALA A 145 -19.38 0.08 -2.77
N VAL A 146 -19.54 -0.31 -4.04
CA VAL A 146 -19.51 -1.72 -4.47
C VAL A 146 -18.15 -2.36 -4.20
N MET A 147 -17.08 -1.62 -4.49
CA MET A 147 -15.68 -2.03 -4.31
C MET A 147 -15.08 -1.49 -3.00
N ALA A 148 -15.91 -1.30 -1.97
CA ALA A 148 -15.46 -0.76 -0.70
C ALA A 148 -14.39 -1.66 -0.08
N GLY A 149 -13.28 -1.06 0.37
CA GLY A 149 -12.17 -1.76 1.02
C GLY A 149 -11.24 -2.59 0.11
N THR A 150 -11.64 -2.93 -1.12
CA THR A 150 -10.83 -3.83 -1.97
C THR A 150 -9.64 -3.16 -2.65
N GLY A 151 -9.63 -1.83 -2.75
CA GLY A 151 -8.54 -1.13 -3.42
C GLY A 151 -8.57 -1.23 -4.96
N ASP A 152 -9.73 -1.45 -5.59
CA ASP A 152 -9.81 -1.73 -7.03
C ASP A 152 -9.17 -0.64 -7.91
N LEU A 153 -8.20 -1.04 -8.73
CA LEU A 153 -7.40 -0.14 -9.54
C LEU A 153 -8.22 0.54 -10.66
N ILE A 154 -9.24 -0.15 -11.20
CA ILE A 154 -10.05 0.35 -12.31
C ILE A 154 -10.87 1.55 -11.82
N VAL A 155 -11.54 1.42 -10.67
CA VAL A 155 -12.27 2.52 -10.03
C VAL A 155 -11.30 3.61 -9.56
N PHE A 156 -10.19 3.25 -8.90
CA PHE A 156 -9.25 4.22 -8.36
C PHE A 156 -8.63 5.14 -9.44
N ARG A 157 -8.27 4.60 -10.62
CA ARG A 157 -7.78 5.42 -11.74
C ARG A 157 -8.77 6.51 -12.15
N ARG A 158 -10.07 6.21 -12.11
CA ARG A 158 -11.14 7.15 -12.47
C ARG A 158 -11.33 8.20 -11.40
N LEU A 159 -11.35 7.80 -10.13
CA LEU A 159 -11.44 8.70 -8.98
C LEU A 159 -10.24 9.63 -8.89
N ARG A 160 -9.02 9.14 -9.13
CA ARG A 160 -7.80 9.97 -9.19
C ARG A 160 -7.89 11.04 -10.28
N SER A 161 -8.48 10.70 -11.43
CA SER A 161 -8.75 11.68 -12.49
C SER A 161 -9.81 12.73 -12.11
N LEU A 162 -10.75 12.41 -11.20
CA LEU A 162 -11.71 13.39 -10.68
C LEU A 162 -11.06 14.28 -9.62
N HIS A 163 -10.23 13.71 -8.75
CA HIS A 163 -9.46 14.47 -7.78
C HIS A 163 -8.54 15.51 -8.44
N GLY A 164 -7.81 15.12 -9.48
CA GLY A 164 -6.92 16.05 -10.21
C GLY A 164 -7.64 17.09 -11.08
N HIS A 165 -8.97 17.04 -11.18
CA HIS A 165 -9.73 17.99 -11.97
C HIS A 165 -10.12 19.21 -11.13
N VAL A 166 -9.22 20.20 -11.08
CA VAL A 166 -9.48 21.48 -10.39
C VAL A 166 -9.86 22.52 -11.44
N SER A 167 -11.09 23.02 -11.39
CA SER A 167 -11.55 24.11 -12.26
C SER A 167 -12.29 25.16 -11.44
N ALA A 168 -12.33 26.40 -11.90
CA ALA A 168 -13.09 27.45 -11.21
C ALA A 168 -14.59 27.10 -11.07
N ASP A 169 -15.12 26.32 -12.02
CA ASP A 169 -16.51 25.88 -12.02
C ASP A 169 -16.78 24.63 -11.15
N THR A 170 -15.77 23.96 -10.59
CA THR A 170 -16.01 22.75 -9.77
C THR A 170 -16.28 23.14 -8.32
N PRO A 171 -17.47 22.83 -7.77
CA PRO A 171 -17.80 23.18 -6.40
C PRO A 171 -17.02 22.32 -5.39
N TYR A 172 -16.96 22.80 -4.13
CA TYR A 172 -16.34 22.06 -3.02
C TYR A 172 -16.93 20.65 -2.88
N GLY A 173 -18.24 20.52 -3.03
CA GLY A 173 -18.98 19.27 -2.94
C GLY A 173 -18.51 18.17 -3.87
N SER A 174 -18.10 18.49 -5.09
CA SER A 174 -17.57 17.48 -6.03
C SER A 174 -16.22 16.92 -5.57
N HIS A 175 -15.35 17.76 -5.02
CA HIS A 175 -14.11 17.28 -4.40
C HIS A 175 -14.40 16.43 -3.17
N MET A 176 -15.34 16.86 -2.33
CA MET A 176 -15.78 16.09 -1.17
C MET A 176 -16.26 14.69 -1.57
N ALA A 177 -17.12 14.59 -2.59
CA ALA A 177 -17.64 13.32 -3.09
C ALA A 177 -16.53 12.42 -3.66
N ALA A 178 -15.61 12.98 -4.45
CA ALA A 178 -14.47 12.24 -4.99
C ALA A 178 -13.57 11.68 -3.88
N HIS A 179 -13.31 12.47 -2.83
CA HIS A 179 -12.50 12.04 -1.69
C HIS A 179 -13.22 11.03 -0.80
N MET A 180 -14.53 11.18 -0.58
CA MET A 180 -15.33 10.15 0.09
C MET A 180 -15.31 8.84 -0.69
N ALA A 181 -15.40 8.88 -2.02
CA ALA A 181 -15.29 7.68 -2.85
C ALA A 181 -13.90 7.03 -2.76
N ILE A 182 -12.82 7.82 -2.75
CA ILE A 182 -11.46 7.29 -2.55
C ILE A 182 -11.31 6.66 -1.15
N GLY A 183 -11.81 7.34 -0.11
CA GLY A 183 -11.81 6.81 1.26
C GLY A 183 -12.61 5.52 1.39
N MET A 184 -13.74 5.42 0.67
CA MET A 184 -14.59 4.22 0.65
C MET A 184 -13.87 3.02 0.02
N LEU A 185 -13.10 3.26 -1.04
CA LEU A 185 -12.33 2.24 -1.75
C LEU A 185 -11.18 1.67 -0.90
N PHE A 186 -10.62 2.47 0.01
CA PHE A 186 -9.57 2.07 0.96
C PHE A 186 -10.07 2.09 2.43
N LEU A 187 -11.30 1.66 2.66
CA LEU A 187 -11.93 1.70 3.98
C LEU A 187 -11.10 0.95 5.02
N GLY A 188 -10.69 1.66 6.08
CA GLY A 188 -9.84 1.10 7.15
C GLY A 188 -8.55 0.45 6.63
N GLY A 189 -7.97 0.98 5.54
CA GLY A 189 -6.78 0.39 4.92
C GLY A 189 -7.02 -0.97 4.26
N GLY A 190 -8.28 -1.30 3.96
CA GLY A 190 -8.69 -2.58 3.38
C GLY A 190 -9.10 -3.64 4.41
N THR A 191 -9.21 -3.27 5.69
CA THR A 191 -9.70 -4.17 6.74
C THR A 191 -11.22 -4.16 6.91
N TYR A 192 -11.86 -3.06 6.49
CA TYR A 192 -13.31 -2.85 6.59
C TYR A 192 -13.96 -2.79 5.21
N THR A 193 -15.25 -3.09 5.17
CA THR A 193 -16.13 -3.01 3.99
C THR A 193 -17.50 -2.46 4.39
N LEU A 194 -18.41 -2.24 3.45
CA LEU A 194 -19.78 -1.80 3.76
C LEU A 194 -20.74 -2.97 3.96
N GLY A 195 -21.54 -2.93 5.02
CA GLY A 195 -22.64 -3.85 5.25
C GLY A 195 -23.91 -3.43 4.52
N THR A 196 -24.72 -4.41 4.11
CA THR A 196 -26.05 -4.21 3.51
C THR A 196 -27.19 -4.38 4.52
N SER A 197 -26.91 -4.22 5.82
CA SER A 197 -27.91 -4.24 6.89
C SER A 197 -28.90 -3.08 6.74
N ASN A 198 -30.09 -3.18 7.35
CA ASN A 198 -31.08 -2.12 7.22
C ASN A 198 -30.60 -0.78 7.82
N LEU A 199 -29.90 -0.86 8.96
CA LEU A 199 -29.25 0.29 9.58
C LEU A 199 -28.10 0.81 8.70
N GLY A 200 -27.27 -0.09 8.15
CA GLY A 200 -26.18 0.28 7.26
C GLY A 200 -26.66 1.03 6.02
N ILE A 201 -27.70 0.54 5.34
CA ILE A 201 -28.27 1.22 4.17
C ILE A 201 -28.88 2.57 4.56
N ALA A 202 -29.61 2.67 5.68
CA ALA A 202 -30.14 3.94 6.15
C ALA A 202 -29.02 4.96 6.44
N ALA A 203 -27.94 4.52 7.07
CA ALA A 203 -26.76 5.34 7.32
C ALA A 203 -26.05 5.78 6.03
N LEU A 204 -25.93 4.87 5.06
CA LEU A 204 -25.35 5.15 3.74
C LEU A 204 -26.20 6.14 2.93
N LEU A 205 -27.52 6.09 3.05
CA LEU A 205 -28.41 7.06 2.40
C LEU A 205 -28.22 8.47 2.97
N CYS A 206 -28.07 8.57 4.29
CA CYS A 206 -27.74 9.84 4.92
C CYS A 206 -26.35 10.32 4.49
N SER A 207 -25.33 9.45 4.46
CA SER A 207 -23.97 9.86 4.11
C SER A 207 -23.77 10.16 2.63
N PHE A 208 -24.45 9.44 1.74
CA PHE A 208 -24.35 9.57 0.29
C PHE A 208 -25.52 10.35 -0.32
N TYR A 209 -26.19 11.18 0.49
CA TYR A 209 -27.27 12.02 0.00
C TYR A 209 -26.83 12.82 -1.25
N PRO A 210 -27.59 12.79 -2.36
CA PRO A 210 -27.11 13.20 -3.69
C PRO A 210 -26.83 14.70 -3.85
N VAL A 211 -27.22 15.54 -2.87
CA VAL A 211 -27.00 16.99 -2.91
C VAL A 211 -25.73 17.35 -2.13
N PHE A 212 -24.67 17.68 -2.86
CA PHE A 212 -23.40 18.10 -2.28
C PHE A 212 -23.34 19.63 -2.05
N PRO A 213 -22.58 20.08 -1.03
CA PRO A 213 -22.47 21.50 -0.71
C PRO A 213 -21.69 22.28 -1.77
N THR A 214 -22.10 23.51 -2.05
CA THR A 214 -21.40 24.36 -3.02
C THR A 214 -20.12 24.96 -2.44
N THR A 215 -20.20 25.43 -1.19
CA THR A 215 -19.11 26.00 -0.42
C THR A 215 -18.86 25.19 0.85
N VAL A 216 -17.73 25.41 1.52
CA VAL A 216 -17.36 24.66 2.73
C VAL A 216 -18.35 24.85 3.87
N LEU A 217 -18.98 26.03 3.99
CA LEU A 217 -19.94 26.33 5.06
C LEU A 217 -21.39 26.09 4.66
N ASP A 218 -21.63 25.60 3.44
CA ASP A 218 -22.98 25.37 2.92
C ASP A 218 -23.59 24.11 3.57
N ASN A 219 -24.59 24.34 4.44
CA ASN A 219 -25.38 23.32 5.11
C ASN A 219 -26.88 23.46 4.81
N LYS A 220 -27.26 24.19 3.74
CA LYS A 220 -28.66 24.55 3.48
C LYS A 220 -29.55 23.35 3.15
N CYS A 221 -29.06 22.44 2.31
CA CYS A 221 -29.83 21.31 1.82
C CYS A 221 -29.58 20.01 2.61
N HIS A 222 -28.37 19.86 3.14
CA HIS A 222 -27.96 18.67 3.85
C HIS A 222 -26.86 19.02 4.85
N LEU A 223 -26.96 18.53 6.08
CA LEU A 223 -25.99 18.77 7.13
C LEU A 223 -24.71 17.97 6.86
N GLN A 224 -23.56 18.63 6.77
CA GLN A 224 -22.30 17.97 6.46
C GLN A 224 -21.88 16.90 7.48
N ALA A 225 -22.28 17.03 8.75
CA ALA A 225 -21.98 16.02 9.77
C ALA A 225 -22.53 14.62 9.42
N PHE A 226 -23.68 14.54 8.73
CA PHE A 226 -24.28 13.27 8.32
C PHE A 226 -23.46 12.52 7.28
N ARG A 227 -22.50 13.19 6.64
CA ARG A 227 -21.56 12.57 5.70
C ARG A 227 -20.64 11.57 6.39
N HIS A 228 -20.48 11.61 7.72
CA HIS A 228 -19.69 10.63 8.48
C HIS A 228 -20.51 9.41 8.96
N LEU A 229 -21.82 9.36 8.70
CA LEU A 229 -22.66 8.23 9.12
C LEU A 229 -22.33 6.93 8.40
N TRP A 230 -21.54 6.94 7.31
CA TRP A 230 -21.06 5.72 6.66
C TRP A 230 -20.30 4.80 7.62
N VAL A 231 -19.74 5.33 8.73
CA VAL A 231 -19.06 4.54 9.77
C VAL A 231 -19.99 3.49 10.38
N LEU A 232 -21.29 3.77 10.51
CA LEU A 232 -22.27 2.82 11.04
C LEU A 232 -22.56 1.66 10.07
N ALA A 233 -22.23 1.84 8.79
CA ALA A 233 -22.31 0.80 7.78
C ALA A 233 -20.97 0.08 7.57
N ALA A 234 -19.88 0.52 8.21
CA ALA A 234 -18.57 -0.10 8.06
C ALA A 234 -18.49 -1.36 8.93
N GLU A 235 -18.23 -2.50 8.30
CA GLU A 235 -18.13 -3.80 8.93
C GLU A 235 -16.72 -4.40 8.74
N PRO A 236 -16.10 -4.93 9.81
CA PRO A 236 -14.82 -5.64 9.73
C PRO A 236 -15.02 -7.01 9.07
N ARG A 237 -14.64 -7.16 7.81
CA ARG A 237 -14.80 -8.41 7.05
C ARG A 237 -13.48 -8.98 6.52
N CYS A 238 -12.34 -8.38 6.80
CA CYS A 238 -11.06 -8.92 6.35
C CYS A 238 -10.70 -10.19 7.13
N LEU A 239 -10.35 -11.25 6.40
CA LEU A 239 -9.79 -12.46 6.95
C LEU A 239 -8.28 -12.35 6.90
N VAL A 240 -7.61 -12.33 8.06
CA VAL A 240 -6.16 -12.27 8.16
C VAL A 240 -5.63 -13.57 8.78
N PRO A 241 -5.15 -14.52 7.96
CA PRO A 241 -4.49 -15.70 8.48
C PRO A 241 -3.13 -15.31 9.04
N ARG A 242 -2.86 -15.74 10.27
CA ARG A 242 -1.60 -15.55 10.97
C ARG A 242 -1.01 -16.89 11.33
N ASP A 243 0.30 -17.02 11.21
CA ASP A 243 0.98 -18.21 11.71
C ASP A 243 0.98 -18.20 13.26
N LEU A 244 0.81 -19.37 13.88
CA LEU A 244 0.70 -19.53 15.32
C LEU A 244 2.03 -19.18 16.02
N ASP A 245 3.14 -19.64 15.45
CA ASP A 245 4.46 -19.55 16.06
C ASP A 245 5.03 -18.14 15.90
N THR A 246 4.97 -17.60 14.69
CA THR A 246 5.50 -16.25 14.40
C THR A 246 4.51 -15.12 14.67
N ARG A 247 3.20 -15.41 14.78
CA ARG A 247 2.09 -14.42 14.86
C ARG A 247 2.03 -13.43 13.70
N ARG A 248 2.76 -13.71 12.61
CA ARG A 248 2.82 -12.88 11.40
C ARG A 248 1.70 -13.23 10.44
N ALA A 249 1.22 -12.25 9.69
CA ALA A 249 0.23 -12.49 8.65
C ALA A 249 0.87 -13.26 7.48
N VAL A 250 0.19 -14.30 7.01
CA VAL A 250 0.66 -15.17 5.92
C VAL A 250 -0.26 -15.02 4.72
N THR A 251 0.25 -15.21 3.50
CA THR A 251 -0.58 -15.25 2.30
C THR A 251 -0.95 -16.68 1.96
N ILE A 252 -2.24 -17.01 1.96
CA ILE A 252 -2.72 -18.40 1.83
C ILE A 252 -3.97 -18.45 0.94
N PRO A 253 -4.09 -19.40 0.00
CA PRO A 253 -5.32 -19.61 -0.74
C PRO A 253 -6.46 -20.12 0.16
N VAL A 254 -7.62 -19.53 -0.03
CA VAL A 254 -8.84 -19.78 0.74
C VAL A 254 -9.97 -20.06 -0.22
N SER A 255 -10.71 -21.13 0.03
CA SER A 255 -11.94 -21.44 -0.69
C SER A 255 -13.15 -21.02 0.13
N LEU A 256 -13.95 -20.12 -0.43
CA LEU A 256 -15.18 -19.60 0.15
C LEU A 256 -16.35 -20.35 -0.47
N THR A 257 -17.29 -20.81 0.36
CA THR A 257 -18.55 -21.41 -0.11
C THR A 257 -19.71 -20.59 0.40
N LEU A 258 -20.54 -20.09 -0.52
CA LEU A 258 -21.76 -19.36 -0.20
C LEU A 258 -22.90 -20.34 0.11
N LYS A 259 -23.94 -19.87 0.78
CA LYS A 259 -25.16 -20.65 1.03
C LYS A 259 -25.90 -21.05 -0.25
N THR A 260 -25.65 -20.33 -1.35
CA THR A 260 -26.15 -20.66 -2.70
C THR A 260 -25.43 -21.86 -3.33
N GLY A 261 -24.35 -22.36 -2.71
CA GLY A 261 -23.51 -23.45 -3.24
C GLY A 261 -22.38 -22.99 -4.14
N GLU A 262 -22.31 -21.70 -4.49
CA GLU A 262 -21.21 -21.14 -5.26
C GLU A 262 -19.90 -21.18 -4.44
N SER A 263 -18.84 -21.72 -5.04
CA SER A 263 -17.51 -21.80 -4.45
C SER A 263 -16.56 -20.84 -5.16
N GLN A 264 -15.91 -19.95 -4.40
CA GLN A 264 -14.97 -18.96 -4.91
C GLN A 264 -13.59 -19.18 -4.28
N LEU A 265 -12.55 -19.22 -5.10
CA LEU A 265 -11.17 -19.32 -4.65
C LEU A 265 -10.56 -17.91 -4.57
N THR A 266 -10.13 -17.51 -3.38
CA THR A 266 -9.48 -16.22 -3.11
C THR A 266 -8.16 -16.43 -2.39
N THR A 267 -7.29 -15.42 -2.37
CA THR A 267 -6.03 -15.47 -1.62
C THR A 267 -6.15 -14.53 -0.43
N ALA A 268 -6.03 -15.06 0.78
CA ALA A 268 -6.01 -14.26 1.99
C ALA A 268 -4.62 -13.62 2.22
N PRO A 269 -4.52 -12.43 2.84
CA PRO A 269 -5.59 -11.66 3.47
C PRO A 269 -6.57 -11.06 2.47
N CYS A 270 -7.86 -11.28 2.69
CA CYS A 270 -8.92 -10.85 1.77
C CYS A 270 -10.20 -10.47 2.51
N LEU A 271 -11.01 -9.63 1.88
CA LEU A 271 -12.33 -9.26 2.37
C LEU A 271 -13.33 -10.37 2.08
N LEU A 272 -14.03 -10.82 3.12
CA LEU A 272 -15.11 -11.79 3.00
C LEU A 272 -16.39 -11.11 2.47
N PRO A 273 -17.23 -11.84 1.72
CA PRO A 273 -18.58 -11.39 1.40
C PRO A 273 -19.43 -11.27 2.68
N ASN A 274 -20.70 -10.90 2.54
CA ASN A 274 -21.58 -10.75 3.70
C ASN A 274 -21.60 -12.05 4.53
N ILE A 275 -21.39 -11.93 5.85
CA ILE A 275 -21.25 -13.06 6.78
C ILE A 275 -22.55 -13.90 6.81
N ASP A 276 -23.70 -13.26 6.61
CA ASP A 276 -25.00 -13.94 6.60
C ASP A 276 -25.19 -14.81 5.36
N ASP A 277 -24.50 -14.54 4.25
CA ASP A 277 -24.60 -15.30 2.99
C ASP A 277 -23.53 -16.40 2.87
N LEU A 278 -22.56 -16.40 3.79
CA LEU A 278 -21.42 -17.31 3.81
C LEU A 278 -21.78 -18.62 4.54
N ALA A 279 -21.40 -19.77 3.96
CA ALA A 279 -21.59 -21.08 4.58
C ALA A 279 -20.29 -21.55 5.24
N THR A 280 -19.27 -21.88 4.45
CA THR A 280 -17.98 -22.37 4.97
C THR A 280 -16.80 -21.70 4.29
N VAL A 281 -15.73 -21.48 5.06
CA VAL A 281 -14.44 -20.99 4.57
C VAL A 281 -13.39 -22.06 4.86
N LYS A 282 -12.80 -22.62 3.80
CA LYS A 282 -11.76 -23.64 3.93
C LYS A 282 -10.42 -23.07 3.51
N ILE A 283 -9.48 -23.08 4.44
CA ILE A 283 -8.10 -22.69 4.23
C ILE A 283 -7.34 -23.97 3.90
N GLN A 284 -6.86 -24.06 2.65
CA GLN A 284 -6.13 -25.23 2.15
C GLN A 284 -4.75 -24.77 1.71
N SER A 285 -3.72 -25.20 2.44
CA SER A 285 -2.32 -24.90 2.14
C SER A 285 -1.50 -26.17 2.28
N PRO A 286 -0.50 -26.40 1.43
CA PRO A 286 0.44 -27.50 1.65
C PRO A 286 1.22 -27.32 2.96
N ASP A 287 1.54 -26.08 3.32
CA ASP A 287 2.46 -25.75 4.42
C ASP A 287 1.77 -25.63 5.78
N HIS A 288 0.46 -25.39 5.80
CA HIS A 288 -0.32 -25.19 7.03
C HIS A 288 -1.36 -26.29 7.20
N TRP A 289 -1.80 -26.50 8.43
CA TRP A 289 -2.91 -27.41 8.69
C TRP A 289 -4.20 -26.86 8.08
N ASP A 290 -4.96 -27.74 7.43
CA ASP A 290 -6.23 -27.39 6.83
C ASP A 290 -7.21 -26.95 7.92
N LEU A 291 -7.85 -25.80 7.73
CA LEU A 291 -8.81 -25.24 8.67
C LEU A 291 -10.11 -24.93 7.94
N THR A 292 -11.21 -25.50 8.45
CA THR A 292 -12.55 -25.24 7.95
C THR A 292 -13.33 -24.43 8.98
N LEU A 293 -13.62 -23.18 8.64
CA LEU A 293 -14.46 -22.30 9.43
C LEU A 293 -15.89 -22.44 8.94
N ASP A 294 -16.74 -23.04 9.75
CA ASP A 294 -18.17 -23.10 9.49
C ASP A 294 -18.85 -21.87 10.10
N PHE A 295 -19.44 -21.05 9.24
CA PHE A 295 -20.22 -19.89 9.64
C PHE A 295 -21.69 -20.27 9.86
N ALA A 296 -22.22 -21.35 9.30
CA ALA A 296 -23.62 -21.75 9.45
C ALA A 296 -23.93 -22.17 10.91
N ASP A 297 -23.06 -23.04 11.45
CA ASP A 297 -23.33 -23.76 12.70
C ASP A 297 -22.80 -23.02 13.96
N ASN A 298 -21.78 -22.17 13.82
CA ASN A 298 -21.09 -21.55 14.96
C ASN A 298 -21.41 -20.05 15.11
N PRO A 299 -22.35 -19.65 15.99
CA PRO A 299 -22.70 -18.25 16.20
C PRO A 299 -21.55 -17.44 16.82
N GLY A 300 -20.77 -18.02 17.73
CA GLY A 300 -19.64 -17.33 18.37
C GLY A 300 -18.55 -16.91 17.39
N LEU A 301 -18.39 -17.64 16.28
CA LEU A 301 -17.47 -17.25 15.21
C LEU A 301 -17.98 -16.02 14.46
N ARG A 302 -19.29 -15.94 14.18
CA ARG A 302 -19.90 -14.75 13.56
C ARG A 302 -19.73 -13.53 14.47
N ASP A 303 -19.97 -13.69 15.76
CA ASP A 303 -19.84 -12.61 16.74
C ASP A 303 -18.38 -12.15 16.88
N LYS A 304 -17.42 -13.09 16.84
CA LYS A 304 -15.98 -12.78 16.79
C LYS A 304 -15.64 -11.85 15.61
N PHE A 305 -16.11 -12.15 14.41
CA PHE A 305 -15.89 -11.29 13.25
C PHE A 305 -16.60 -9.94 13.38
N ARG A 306 -17.84 -9.91 13.89
CA ARG A 306 -18.60 -8.66 14.12
C ARG A 306 -17.94 -7.75 15.15
N LEU A 307 -17.32 -8.31 16.18
CA LEU A 307 -16.60 -7.57 17.22
C LEU A 307 -15.22 -7.06 16.77
N GLY A 308 -14.73 -7.50 15.60
CA GLY A 308 -13.51 -6.99 14.98
C GLY A 308 -12.29 -7.92 15.03
N ASP A 309 -12.44 -9.14 15.56
CA ASP A 309 -11.35 -10.11 15.64
C ASP A 309 -11.17 -10.86 14.31
N GLN A 310 -10.45 -10.21 13.39
CA GLN A 310 -10.22 -10.64 11.99
C GLN A 310 -9.15 -11.73 11.82
N SER A 311 -8.44 -12.08 12.89
CA SER A 311 -7.29 -12.98 12.83
C SER A 311 -7.67 -14.45 13.01
N VAL A 312 -7.12 -15.28 12.13
CA VAL A 312 -7.22 -16.74 12.18
C VAL A 312 -5.82 -17.29 12.33
N TYR A 313 -5.57 -18.03 13.40
CA TYR A 313 -4.26 -18.60 13.67
C TYR A 313 -4.15 -19.99 13.02
N LEU A 314 -3.13 -20.16 12.20
CA LEU A 314 -2.84 -21.40 11.50
C LEU A 314 -1.53 -21.95 12.03
N ARG A 315 -1.51 -23.26 12.28
CA ARG A 315 -0.29 -23.94 12.65
C ARG A 315 0.42 -24.41 11.38
N ARG A 316 1.72 -24.17 11.29
CA ARG A 316 2.56 -24.76 10.25
C ARG A 316 2.60 -26.28 10.42
N ARG A 317 2.52 -27.03 9.32
CA ARG A 317 2.76 -28.47 9.33
C ARG A 317 4.24 -28.70 9.60
N ALA A 318 4.57 -29.43 10.65
CA ALA A 318 5.92 -29.96 10.85
C ALA A 318 6.16 -30.93 9.68
N VAL A 319 7.08 -30.57 8.79
CA VAL A 319 7.28 -31.26 7.52
C VAL A 319 7.61 -32.73 7.76
N TYR A 320 6.74 -33.62 7.27
CA TYR A 320 7.09 -34.94 6.79
C TYR A 320 6.42 -35.15 5.43
N THR A 321 6.85 -34.37 4.44
CA THR A 321 6.60 -34.56 3.00
C THR A 321 7.61 -33.66 2.29
N GLY A 322 8.64 -34.17 1.60
CA GLY A 322 8.54 -35.20 0.57
C GLY A 322 8.49 -34.59 -0.85
N SER A 323 9.11 -33.43 -1.08
CA SER A 323 9.55 -32.99 -2.41
C SER A 323 10.57 -31.84 -2.29
N SER A 324 11.85 -32.18 -2.43
CA SER A 324 12.96 -31.31 -2.88
C SER A 324 13.17 -29.92 -2.26
N THR A 325 13.08 -29.77 -0.94
CA THR A 325 13.70 -28.61 -0.25
C THR A 325 14.68 -29.13 0.78
N SER A 326 15.98 -28.88 0.56
CA SER A 326 17.05 -29.32 1.45
C SER A 326 16.88 -28.75 2.86
N GLU A 327 17.36 -29.47 3.87
CA GLU A 327 17.40 -29.04 5.29
C GLU A 327 18.10 -27.66 5.46
N PHE A 328 18.97 -27.33 4.50
CA PHE A 328 19.61 -26.02 4.38
C PHE A 328 18.62 -24.90 4.05
N SER A 329 17.65 -25.14 3.15
CA SER A 329 16.62 -24.17 2.77
C SER A 329 15.67 -23.86 3.93
N SER A 330 15.31 -24.86 4.75
CA SER A 330 14.49 -24.62 5.95
C SER A 330 15.26 -23.81 7.00
N SER A 331 16.55 -24.05 7.14
CA SER A 331 17.44 -23.30 8.04
C SER A 331 17.60 -21.84 7.57
N LEU A 332 17.74 -21.63 6.26
CA LEU A 332 17.82 -20.29 5.66
C LEU A 332 16.50 -19.53 5.75
N MET A 333 15.36 -20.22 5.58
CA MET A 333 14.03 -19.63 5.76
C MET A 333 13.82 -19.19 7.22
N ALA A 334 14.19 -20.03 8.19
CA ALA A 334 14.15 -19.68 9.60
C ALA A 334 15.04 -18.47 9.95
N LEU A 335 16.21 -18.35 9.31
CA LEU A 335 17.08 -17.18 9.45
C LEU A 335 16.52 -15.93 8.75
N SER A 336 15.85 -16.08 7.62
CA SER A 336 15.21 -14.96 6.91
C SER A 336 13.96 -14.43 7.63
N ASP A 337 13.23 -15.31 8.32
CA ASP A 337 12.08 -14.96 9.15
C ASP A 337 12.51 -14.11 10.37
N VAL A 338 13.74 -14.33 10.89
CA VAL A 338 14.32 -13.47 11.93
C VAL A 338 14.69 -12.07 11.41
N GLN A 339 14.78 -11.88 10.08
CA GLN A 339 15.27 -10.65 9.43
C GLN A 339 14.18 -9.78 8.77
N ASP A 340 12.89 -9.94 9.15
CA ASP A 340 11.78 -9.05 8.73
C ASP A 340 11.56 -8.92 7.21
N ILE A 341 11.87 -9.94 6.41
CA ILE A 341 11.54 -9.96 4.98
C ILE A 341 10.19 -10.69 4.78
N PRO A 342 9.14 -10.05 4.26
CA PRO A 342 7.93 -10.76 3.87
C PRO A 342 8.23 -11.67 2.67
N SER A 343 8.06 -12.97 2.87
CA SER A 343 8.19 -14.02 1.86
C SER A 343 7.08 -13.88 0.82
N SER A 344 7.38 -13.21 -0.30
CA SER A 344 6.54 -13.30 -1.50
C SER A 344 6.74 -14.67 -2.14
N SER A 345 5.63 -15.38 -2.33
CA SER A 345 5.56 -16.66 -3.03
C SER A 345 6.15 -16.55 -4.43
N SER A 346 7.07 -17.46 -4.76
CA SER A 346 7.63 -17.62 -6.10
C SER A 346 6.50 -17.82 -7.14
N PRO A 347 6.38 -16.99 -8.20
CA PRO A 347 5.40 -17.21 -9.25
C PRO A 347 5.90 -18.28 -10.23
N GLY A 348 5.06 -19.29 -10.44
CA GLY A 348 5.16 -20.19 -11.58
C GLY A 348 5.13 -19.44 -12.92
N TYR A 349 5.85 -20.01 -13.87
CA TYR A 349 6.05 -19.54 -15.25
C TYR A 349 4.78 -19.04 -15.94
N SER A 350 4.77 -17.76 -16.35
CA SER A 350 4.10 -17.31 -17.57
C SER A 350 4.80 -16.06 -18.12
N ARG A 351 4.88 -15.98 -19.44
CA ARG A 351 5.87 -15.27 -20.25
C ARG A 351 5.33 -13.90 -20.71
N ALA A 352 6.01 -12.80 -20.38
CA ALA A 352 6.04 -11.55 -21.16
C ALA A 352 7.22 -10.67 -20.69
N VAL A 353 8.34 -10.64 -21.44
CA VAL A 353 8.77 -9.54 -22.33
C VAL A 353 9.44 -8.38 -21.57
N ASN A 354 10.74 -8.24 -21.85
CA ASN A 354 11.66 -7.13 -21.57
C ASN A 354 12.16 -6.96 -20.13
N THR A 355 13.01 -7.90 -19.70
CA THR A 355 14.36 -7.61 -19.17
C THR A 355 15.17 -8.91 -19.14
N THR A 356 16.32 -8.95 -19.81
CA THR A 356 17.32 -10.02 -19.66
C THR A 356 18.72 -9.41 -19.67
N PRO A 357 19.75 -10.02 -19.05
CA PRO A 357 19.71 -11.23 -18.21
C PRO A 357 20.38 -11.06 -16.83
N ASN A 358 19.79 -11.71 -15.84
CA ASN A 358 20.43 -12.07 -14.58
C ASN A 358 21.34 -13.29 -14.87
N ALA A 359 22.65 -13.07 -15.01
CA ALA A 359 23.64 -14.11 -15.33
C ALA A 359 24.69 -14.32 -14.22
N ALA A 360 24.44 -13.84 -12.99
CA ALA A 360 25.45 -13.87 -11.92
C ALA A 360 25.21 -14.94 -10.83
N ALA A 361 24.02 -15.53 -10.74
CA ALA A 361 23.74 -16.53 -9.71
C ALA A 361 24.48 -17.88 -9.88
N PRO A 362 24.72 -18.43 -11.10
CA PRO A 362 25.34 -19.74 -11.23
C PRO A 362 26.88 -19.68 -11.29
N ILE A 363 27.48 -18.49 -11.39
CA ILE A 363 28.95 -18.33 -11.49
C ILE A 363 29.60 -18.27 -10.11
N LEU A 364 28.88 -17.84 -9.08
CA LEU A 364 29.43 -17.70 -7.72
C LEU A 364 29.58 -19.02 -6.95
N TYR A 365 29.04 -20.13 -7.48
CA TYR A 365 29.04 -21.44 -6.78
C TYR A 365 29.32 -22.63 -7.72
N SER A 366 29.93 -22.44 -8.89
CA SER A 366 30.36 -23.59 -9.70
C SER A 366 31.52 -24.29 -9.00
N GLN A 367 31.26 -25.47 -8.44
CA GLN A 367 32.31 -26.40 -8.03
C GLN A 367 33.08 -26.85 -9.29
N GLY A 368 34.36 -26.53 -9.32
CA GLY A 368 35.27 -26.95 -10.39
C GLY A 368 36.37 -25.92 -10.61
N LYS A 369 37.61 -26.39 -10.79
CA LYS A 369 38.82 -25.59 -11.00
C LYS A 369 38.62 -24.52 -12.10
N SER A 370 38.16 -23.32 -11.74
CA SER A 370 38.04 -22.20 -12.67
C SER A 370 39.22 -21.24 -12.48
N SER A 371 39.90 -20.94 -13.59
CA SER A 371 41.06 -20.05 -13.72
C SER A 371 40.71 -18.56 -13.63
N ILE A 372 39.92 -18.17 -12.63
CA ILE A 372 39.46 -16.79 -12.41
C ILE A 372 40.02 -16.32 -11.07
N GLN A 373 40.94 -15.36 -11.10
CA GLN A 373 41.43 -14.71 -9.88
C GLN A 373 40.50 -13.57 -9.51
N VAL A 374 39.60 -13.82 -8.56
CA VAL A 374 38.80 -12.77 -7.93
C VAL A 374 39.65 -12.14 -6.82
N ARG A 375 40.09 -10.90 -7.02
CA ARG A 375 40.68 -10.08 -5.94
C ARG A 375 39.57 -9.23 -5.34
N PHE A 376 39.25 -9.48 -4.08
CA PHE A 376 38.36 -8.63 -3.31
C PHE A 376 39.16 -7.46 -2.71
N PRO A 377 38.74 -6.19 -2.85
CA PRO A 377 39.27 -5.11 -2.03
C PRO A 377 38.82 -5.33 -0.59
N ALA A 378 39.63 -4.99 0.42
CA ALA A 378 39.38 -5.30 1.83
C ALA A 378 38.01 -4.77 2.31
N ARG A 379 37.10 -5.68 2.67
CA ARG A 379 35.68 -5.47 2.99
C ARG A 379 35.39 -5.54 4.49
N HIS A 380 36.31 -6.08 5.30
CA HIS A 380 36.30 -6.00 6.77
C HIS A 380 37.71 -5.78 7.35
N LEU A 381 37.78 -5.18 8.55
CA LEU A 381 39.00 -4.78 9.26
C LEU A 381 40.02 -5.91 9.48
N TRP A 382 39.57 -7.17 9.48
CA TRP A 382 40.38 -8.38 9.71
C TRP A 382 40.63 -9.21 8.45
N GLU A 383 40.10 -8.80 7.29
CA GLU A 383 40.13 -9.60 6.07
C GLU A 383 41.54 -9.68 5.43
N TRP A 384 42.41 -8.73 5.75
CA TRP A 384 43.82 -8.75 5.34
C TRP A 384 44.59 -9.95 5.90
N ILE A 385 44.16 -10.53 7.02
CA ILE A 385 44.76 -11.74 7.61
C ILE A 385 44.59 -12.93 6.67
N PHE A 386 43.43 -13.04 6.00
CA PHE A 386 43.16 -14.11 5.04
C PHE A 386 43.90 -13.92 3.70
N ASN A 387 44.52 -12.76 3.47
CA ASN A 387 45.38 -12.51 2.31
C ASN A 387 46.83 -13.00 2.50
N LEU A 388 47.22 -13.35 3.73
CA LEU A 388 48.50 -13.98 4.04
C LEU A 388 48.62 -15.33 3.33
N ARG A 389 49.82 -15.68 2.85
CA ARG A 389 50.04 -16.88 2.02
C ARG A 389 49.57 -18.18 2.70
N THR A 390 49.59 -18.23 4.03
CA THR A 390 49.19 -19.36 4.86
C THR A 390 47.67 -19.60 4.91
N PHE A 391 46.85 -18.55 4.76
CA PHE A 391 45.38 -18.60 4.92
C PHE A 391 44.59 -18.46 3.60
N ARG A 392 45.29 -18.38 2.46
CA ARG A 392 44.70 -18.39 1.11
C ARG A 392 43.87 -19.64 0.75
N PRO A 393 44.14 -20.86 1.26
CA PRO A 393 43.38 -22.04 0.84
C PRO A 393 42.03 -22.22 1.56
N LEU A 394 41.67 -21.36 2.51
CA LEU A 394 40.40 -21.45 3.24
C LEU A 394 39.21 -21.03 2.36
N ASP A 395 38.11 -21.79 2.41
CA ASP A 395 36.90 -21.54 1.62
C ASP A 395 36.00 -20.45 2.22
N MET A 396 35.05 -19.95 1.44
CA MET A 396 34.15 -18.86 1.88
C MET A 396 33.28 -19.27 3.08
N GLY A 397 32.95 -20.57 3.21
CA GLY A 397 32.23 -21.12 4.36
C GLY A 397 33.02 -21.03 5.66
N ASP A 398 34.33 -21.33 5.61
CA ASP A 398 35.22 -21.27 6.78
C ASP A 398 35.51 -19.83 7.20
N LYS A 399 35.56 -18.91 6.22
CA LYS A 399 35.77 -17.48 6.45
C LYS A 399 34.54 -16.80 7.06
N ALA A 400 33.34 -17.26 6.73
CA ALA A 400 32.08 -16.74 7.27
C ALA A 400 31.85 -17.10 8.75
N LEU A 401 32.57 -18.09 9.29
CA LEU A 401 32.53 -18.43 10.73
C LEU A 401 33.25 -17.41 11.60
N VAL A 402 34.20 -16.65 11.04
CA VAL A 402 35.04 -15.68 11.77
C VAL A 402 34.57 -14.24 11.55
N ILE A 403 33.85 -13.96 10.46
CA ILE A 403 33.42 -12.61 10.10
C ILE A 403 31.90 -12.47 10.34
N PRO A 404 31.44 -11.56 11.22
CA PRO A 404 30.00 -11.30 11.37
C PRO A 404 29.44 -10.67 10.10
N SER A 405 28.29 -11.18 9.63
CA SER A 405 27.64 -10.72 8.40
C SER A 405 27.09 -9.31 8.54
N VAL A 406 27.81 -8.31 8.04
CA VAL A 406 27.32 -6.93 7.87
C VAL A 406 27.11 -6.64 6.38
N PRO A 407 26.05 -5.90 5.98
CA PRO A 407 25.74 -5.66 4.57
C PRO A 407 26.85 -4.92 3.81
N SER A 408 27.06 -5.37 2.57
CA SER A 408 28.09 -4.94 1.61
C SER A 408 28.24 -3.42 1.46
N GLN A 409 29.46 -2.90 1.64
CA GLN A 409 29.74 -1.45 1.59
C GLN A 409 30.39 -0.93 0.29
N GLN A 410 30.75 -1.76 -0.70
CA GLN A 410 31.43 -1.28 -1.93
C GLN A 410 31.10 -2.11 -3.20
N PRO A 411 31.17 -1.49 -4.41
CA PRO A 411 30.91 -2.18 -5.68
C PRO A 411 31.92 -3.31 -5.94
N ILE A 412 31.47 -4.35 -6.62
CA ILE A 412 32.30 -5.50 -7.02
C ILE A 412 32.95 -5.18 -8.36
N GLU A 413 34.28 -5.15 -8.39
CA GLU A 413 35.08 -5.02 -9.62
C GLU A 413 35.53 -6.40 -10.10
N ILE A 414 35.24 -6.73 -11.36
CA ILE A 414 35.66 -7.98 -12.00
C ILE A 414 36.67 -7.63 -13.10
N TYR A 415 37.87 -8.21 -13.02
CA TYR A 415 38.92 -8.10 -14.04
C TYR A 415 38.93 -9.37 -14.90
N ALA A 416 38.55 -9.24 -16.17
CA ALA A 416 38.79 -10.27 -17.17
C ALA A 416 40.22 -10.14 -17.74
N ARG A 417 40.80 -11.24 -18.27
CA ARG A 417 42.15 -11.22 -18.91
C ARG A 417 42.25 -10.26 -20.11
N ASP A 418 41.13 -9.82 -20.66
CA ASP A 418 41.06 -8.88 -21.79
C ASP A 418 41.03 -7.39 -21.36
N HIS A 419 41.42 -7.07 -20.12
CA HIS A 419 41.43 -5.70 -19.57
C HIS A 419 40.08 -4.96 -19.54
N SER A 420 38.95 -5.67 -19.67
CA SER A 420 37.62 -5.10 -19.46
C SER A 420 37.26 -5.12 -17.97
N GLU A 421 37.01 -3.94 -17.40
CA GLU A 421 36.51 -3.77 -16.02
C GLU A 421 34.97 -3.79 -15.99
N ILE A 422 34.39 -4.67 -15.16
CA ILE A 422 32.95 -4.68 -14.88
C ILE A 422 32.74 -4.28 -13.42
N ILE A 423 32.09 -3.13 -13.22
CA ILE A 423 31.78 -2.56 -11.89
C ILE A 423 30.30 -2.80 -11.57
N ILE A 424 30.02 -3.62 -10.56
CA ILE A 424 28.65 -3.96 -10.13
C ILE A 424 28.34 -3.25 -8.82
N TRP A 425 27.37 -2.31 -8.85
CA TRP A 425 26.93 -1.55 -7.68
C TRP A 425 25.85 -2.29 -6.88
N PRO A 426 25.82 -2.19 -5.54
CA PRO A 426 24.72 -2.72 -4.74
C PRO A 426 23.41 -1.94 -4.97
N VAL A 427 22.30 -2.65 -4.83
CA VAL A 427 20.93 -2.13 -5.04
C VAL A 427 20.62 -1.00 -4.06
N SER A 428 19.96 0.07 -4.53
CA SER A 428 19.86 1.37 -3.85
C SER A 428 19.27 1.35 -2.42
N TRP A 429 18.49 0.33 -2.06
CA TRP A 429 17.83 0.18 -0.76
C TRP A 429 18.62 -0.67 0.25
N LEU A 430 19.77 -1.24 -0.16
CA LEU A 430 20.74 -1.90 0.73
C LEU A 430 21.90 -0.97 1.13
N ARG A 431 21.84 0.32 0.76
CA ARG A 431 22.85 1.32 1.17
C ARG A 431 22.51 1.84 2.58
N PRO A 432 23.41 1.71 3.56
CA PRO A 432 23.26 2.43 4.83
C PRO A 432 23.25 3.94 4.53
N SER A 433 22.35 4.70 5.16
CA SER A 433 22.38 6.16 4.97
C SER A 433 23.60 6.76 5.68
N ALA A 434 24.08 7.92 5.22
CA ALA A 434 25.16 8.64 5.89
C ALA A 434 24.82 9.01 7.35
N VAL A 435 23.53 9.05 7.67
CA VAL A 435 23.01 9.27 9.02
C VAL A 435 23.17 8.00 9.87
N ASP A 436 22.86 6.83 9.33
CA ASP A 436 23.00 5.54 10.03
C ASP A 436 24.46 5.26 10.37
N THR A 437 25.37 5.51 9.42
CA THR A 437 26.82 5.34 9.66
C THR A 437 27.35 6.32 10.71
N ARG A 438 26.82 7.55 10.74
CA ARG A 438 27.17 8.53 11.78
C ARG A 438 26.70 8.06 13.15
N LEU A 439 25.45 7.63 13.27
CA LEU A 439 24.86 7.22 14.54
C LEU A 439 25.57 6.00 15.13
N VAL A 440 25.96 5.04 14.29
CA VAL A 440 26.74 3.87 14.72
C VAL A 440 28.11 4.31 15.23
N LEU A 441 28.80 5.18 14.51
CA LEU A 441 30.12 5.68 14.89
C LEU A 441 30.04 6.49 16.20
N GLU A 442 29.08 7.39 16.32
CA GLU A 442 28.82 8.19 17.52
C GLU A 442 28.51 7.29 18.72
N LYS A 443 27.69 6.24 18.54
CA LYS A 443 27.38 5.25 19.57
C LYS A 443 28.62 4.45 19.99
N THR A 444 29.47 4.04 19.05
CA THR A 444 30.72 3.31 19.39
C THR A 444 31.70 4.15 20.20
N VAL A 445 31.79 5.45 19.89
CA VAL A 445 32.66 6.40 20.59
C VAL A 445 32.10 6.71 21.97
N GLN A 446 30.78 6.90 22.08
CA GLN A 446 30.11 7.10 23.36
C GLN A 446 30.36 5.91 24.31
N HIS A 447 30.14 4.68 23.83
CA HIS A 447 30.43 3.48 24.62
C HIS A 447 31.91 3.33 24.99
N LEU A 448 32.83 3.87 24.19
CA LEU A 448 34.26 3.87 24.49
C LEU A 448 34.60 4.86 25.60
N VAL A 449 34.03 6.07 25.54
CA VAL A 449 34.17 7.09 26.57
C VAL A 449 33.58 6.60 27.88
N ASP A 450 32.37 6.03 27.86
CA ASP A 450 31.68 5.49 29.04
C ASP A 450 32.44 4.32 29.69
N ALA A 451 33.10 3.49 28.89
CA ALA A 451 33.93 2.40 29.39
C ALA A 451 35.28 2.91 29.95
N ALA A 452 35.86 3.94 29.36
CA ALA A 452 37.10 4.56 29.85
C ALA A 452 36.92 5.38 31.14
N THR A 453 35.72 5.95 31.38
CA THR A 453 35.36 6.64 32.63
C THR A 453 34.96 5.67 33.75
N GLY A 454 35.09 4.35 33.54
CA GLY A 454 34.84 3.31 34.55
C GLY A 454 33.36 2.97 34.75
N GLN A 455 32.48 3.40 33.84
CA GLN A 455 31.03 3.21 33.95
C GLN A 455 30.49 2.13 33.00
N GLY A 456 31.38 1.31 32.40
CA GLY A 456 31.03 0.28 31.41
C GLY A 456 32.07 -0.83 31.22
N ASP A 457 31.71 -1.75 30.33
CA ASP A 457 32.26 -3.09 30.01
C ASP A 457 33.81 -3.25 29.98
N GLY A 458 34.29 -4.47 30.21
CA GLY A 458 35.69 -4.78 30.59
C GLY A 458 36.80 -4.28 29.65
N ASP A 459 37.97 -3.98 30.22
CA ASP A 459 39.18 -3.38 29.60
C ASP A 459 39.58 -3.96 28.23
N ASP A 460 39.36 -5.25 28.01
CA ASP A 460 39.70 -5.92 26.74
C ASP A 460 38.79 -5.45 25.60
N THR A 461 37.51 -5.17 25.86
CA THR A 461 36.57 -4.66 24.87
C THR A 461 36.87 -3.21 24.47
N VAL A 462 37.36 -2.42 25.41
CA VAL A 462 37.82 -1.04 25.22
C VAL A 462 39.05 -1.02 24.31
N ARG A 463 40.02 -1.88 24.62
CA ARG A 463 41.25 -2.04 23.84
C ARG A 463 40.94 -2.44 22.40
N ASP A 464 40.07 -3.42 22.20
CA ASP A 464 39.67 -3.88 20.87
C ASP A 464 38.96 -2.79 20.04
N ARG A 465 38.06 -2.02 20.67
CA ARG A 465 37.36 -0.92 20.00
C ARG A 465 38.29 0.26 19.67
N LEU A 466 39.26 0.57 20.54
CA LEU A 466 40.31 1.56 20.25
C LEU A 466 41.19 1.13 19.08
N TRP A 467 41.56 -0.15 19.01
CA TRP A 467 42.30 -0.69 17.87
C TRP A 467 41.51 -0.58 16.56
N GLN A 468 40.20 -0.86 16.59
CA GLN A 468 39.33 -0.72 15.43
C GLN A 468 39.25 0.74 14.92
N LEU A 469 39.10 1.72 15.82
CA LEU A 469 39.08 3.13 15.44
C LEU A 469 40.45 3.62 14.93
N ARG A 470 41.55 3.19 15.56
CA ARG A 470 42.90 3.53 15.11
C ARG A 470 43.19 2.99 13.71
N LEU A 471 42.73 1.79 13.40
CA LEU A 471 42.90 1.19 12.07
C LEU A 471 42.03 1.89 11.03
N LEU A 472 40.82 2.34 11.40
CA LEU A 472 39.96 3.17 10.54
C LEU A 472 40.61 4.52 10.23
N PHE A 473 41.21 5.20 11.22
CA PHE A 473 41.94 6.45 10.99
C PHE A 473 43.21 6.23 10.16
N ALA A 474 43.98 5.17 10.41
CA ALA A 474 45.16 4.84 9.60
C ALA A 474 44.80 4.52 8.14
N TRP A 475 43.66 3.85 7.91
CA TRP A 475 43.15 3.60 6.56
C TRP A 475 42.71 4.90 5.88
N LEU A 476 42.06 5.81 6.62
CA LEU A 476 41.66 7.12 6.13
C LEU A 476 42.88 7.96 5.70
N ASP A 477 43.89 8.01 6.56
CA ASP A 477 45.15 8.74 6.32
C ASP A 477 45.90 8.13 5.11
N SER A 478 45.91 6.80 4.96
CA SER A 478 46.52 6.13 3.81
C SER A 478 45.80 6.41 2.49
N ASN A 479 44.48 6.58 2.50
CA ASN A 479 43.73 6.97 1.31
C ASN A 479 43.97 8.43 0.93
N ASP A 480 44.12 9.32 1.91
CA ASP A 480 44.49 10.71 1.68
C ASP A 480 45.87 10.79 1.00
N ASP A 481 46.84 9.97 1.43
CA ASP A 481 48.17 9.90 0.81
C ASP A 481 48.18 9.29 -0.61
N ARG A 482 47.34 8.28 -0.89
CA ARG A 482 47.17 7.76 -2.27
C ARG A 482 46.59 8.81 -3.22
N THR A 483 45.70 9.66 -2.74
CA THR A 483 45.14 10.75 -3.55
C THR A 483 46.13 11.90 -3.75
N LYS A 484 47.03 12.17 -2.79
CA LYS A 484 48.16 13.11 -2.95
C LYS A 484 49.16 12.65 -4.01
N LEU A 485 49.44 11.35 -4.11
CA LEU A 485 50.27 10.80 -5.20
C LEU A 485 49.60 10.93 -6.58
N ALA A 486 48.28 10.71 -6.67
CA ALA A 486 47.53 10.83 -7.93
C ALA A 486 47.30 12.28 -8.38
N THR A 487 47.43 13.27 -7.48
CA THR A 487 47.19 14.70 -7.76
C THR A 487 48.46 15.49 -8.08
N ALA A 488 49.64 14.88 -8.01
CA ALA A 488 50.90 15.50 -8.41
C ALA A 488 50.96 15.86 -9.91
N GLU A 489 50.13 15.25 -10.77
CA GLU A 489 50.12 15.54 -12.22
C GLU A 489 49.04 16.50 -12.72
N LYS A 490 48.04 16.92 -11.92
CA LYS A 490 47.06 17.92 -12.37
C LYS A 490 46.64 18.86 -11.27
N ARG A 491 47.29 20.03 -11.26
CA ARG A 491 46.90 21.20 -10.46
C ARG A 491 45.58 21.77 -11.01
N CYS A 492 44.45 21.35 -10.44
CA CYS A 492 43.20 22.10 -10.51
C CYS A 492 42.30 21.74 -9.33
N ARG A 493 41.92 22.74 -8.52
CA ARG A 493 40.99 22.66 -7.39
C ARG A 493 39.74 21.84 -7.77
N LYS A 494 39.66 20.60 -7.30
CA LYS A 494 38.39 19.90 -7.08
C LYS A 494 38.32 19.56 -5.60
N THR A 495 37.50 20.31 -4.90
CA THR A 495 37.04 20.05 -3.55
C THR A 495 36.54 18.60 -3.43
N PHE A 496 36.92 17.96 -2.32
CA PHE A 496 36.55 16.62 -1.88
C PHE A 496 35.11 16.25 -2.26
N LYS A 497 34.93 15.40 -3.28
CA LYS A 497 33.64 14.85 -3.68
C LYS A 497 33.77 13.33 -3.71
N GLY A 498 33.70 12.72 -2.53
CA GLY A 498 33.84 11.25 -2.44
C GLY A 498 33.87 10.65 -1.05
N MET A 499 33.88 11.44 0.02
CA MET A 499 33.77 10.88 1.37
C MET A 499 32.29 10.86 1.79
N TRP A 500 31.81 9.68 2.20
CA TRP A 500 30.49 9.43 2.77
C TRP A 500 30.24 10.11 4.13
N LEU A 501 31.30 10.64 4.77
CA LEU A 501 31.28 11.32 6.07
C LEU A 501 32.06 12.64 5.97
N ARG A 502 31.60 13.71 6.64
CA ARG A 502 32.28 15.02 6.65
C ARG A 502 33.57 14.95 7.48
N ALA A 503 34.63 15.62 7.01
CA ALA A 503 35.93 15.68 7.68
C ALA A 503 35.82 16.19 9.12
N ASP A 504 35.00 17.21 9.35
CA ASP A 504 34.77 17.82 10.67
C ASP A 504 34.28 16.80 11.73
N ILE A 505 33.47 15.82 11.32
CA ILE A 505 32.93 14.77 12.20
C ILE A 505 34.03 13.77 12.57
N ILE A 506 34.94 13.50 11.64
CA ILE A 506 36.06 12.59 11.85
C ILE A 506 37.08 13.22 12.81
N GLU A 507 37.35 14.51 12.65
CA GLU A 507 38.23 15.27 13.56
C GLU A 507 37.66 15.35 14.97
N ASP A 508 36.37 15.65 15.13
CA ASP A 508 35.69 15.65 16.43
C ASP A 508 35.81 14.28 17.13
N VAL A 509 35.59 13.18 16.41
CA VAL A 509 35.75 11.83 16.97
C VAL A 509 37.22 11.54 17.35
N ARG A 510 38.18 11.99 16.53
CA ARG A 510 39.61 11.84 16.81
C ARG A 510 40.00 12.56 18.11
N TRP A 511 39.47 13.76 18.34
CA TRP A 511 39.68 14.50 19.58
C TRP A 511 39.10 13.78 20.80
N ARG A 512 37.87 13.25 20.71
CA ARG A 512 37.25 12.49 21.81
C ARG A 512 38.01 11.22 22.15
N VAL A 513 38.48 10.48 21.15
CA VAL A 513 39.29 9.27 21.34
C VAL A 513 40.68 9.61 21.91
N TRP A 514 41.27 10.73 21.50
CA TRP A 514 42.55 11.16 22.04
C TRP A 514 42.44 11.59 23.51
N GLY A 515 41.34 12.24 23.90
CA GLY A 515 41.03 12.55 25.30
C GLY A 515 40.95 11.30 26.19
N VAL A 516 40.41 10.20 25.67
CA VAL A 516 40.39 8.89 26.36
C VAL A 516 41.79 8.30 26.54
N GLN A 517 42.69 8.47 25.57
CA GLN A 517 44.01 7.86 25.57
C GLN A 517 45.05 8.61 26.43
N VAL A 518 44.86 9.91 26.63
CA VAL A 518 45.75 10.74 27.46
C VAL A 518 45.48 10.55 28.96
N GLY A 519 44.33 9.98 29.33
CA GLY A 519 43.92 9.79 30.72
C GLY A 519 43.75 11.15 31.38
N ASP A 520 42.53 11.68 31.44
CA ASP A 520 42.25 12.88 32.22
C ASP A 520 42.33 12.53 33.71
N ASN A 521 43.56 12.46 34.20
CA ASN A 521 43.94 12.30 35.59
C ASN A 521 44.11 13.68 36.25
N GLY A 522 43.20 14.60 35.94
CA GLY A 522 43.13 15.95 36.50
C GLY A 522 41.86 16.14 37.32
N ASN A 523 41.87 15.68 38.56
CA ASN A 523 40.82 16.00 39.52
C ASN A 523 40.85 17.52 39.83
N GLY A 524 39.85 18.27 39.37
CA GLY A 524 39.72 19.71 39.63
C GLY A 524 38.30 20.21 39.32
N GLY A 525 37.58 20.65 40.36
CA GLY A 525 36.15 20.92 40.32
C GLY A 525 35.69 22.19 39.59
N GLN A 526 34.36 22.28 39.50
CA GLN A 526 33.49 23.46 39.38
C GLN A 526 34.14 24.80 39.02
N HIS A 527 33.67 25.43 37.95
CA HIS A 527 32.97 26.73 38.00
C HIS A 527 32.48 27.13 36.60
N LEU A 528 31.17 27.44 36.52
CA LEU A 528 30.52 28.61 35.84
C LEU A 528 30.86 28.88 34.36
N GLU A 529 30.01 29.41 33.49
CA GLU A 529 28.63 29.90 33.50
C GLU A 529 28.33 30.19 32.02
N ASP A 530 27.05 30.44 31.74
CA ASP A 530 26.55 31.25 30.64
C ASP A 530 27.57 32.05 29.82
N ASN A 531 27.50 31.90 28.49
CA ASN A 531 27.45 33.10 27.65
C ASN A 531 26.78 32.82 26.30
N ARG A 532 25.49 33.19 26.24
CA ARG A 532 24.92 33.77 25.03
C ARG A 532 25.71 35.03 24.69
N GLY A 533 26.34 35.06 23.53
CA GLY A 533 26.97 36.28 23.01
C GLY A 533 27.53 36.12 21.60
N MET A 534 26.72 36.48 20.59
CA MET A 534 27.22 37.21 19.40
C MET A 534 27.90 38.51 19.90
N PRO A 535 28.87 39.16 19.19
CA PRO A 535 29.06 39.31 17.73
C PRO A 535 30.51 38.96 17.27
N THR A 536 30.87 38.83 15.99
CA THR A 536 30.77 39.74 14.83
C THR A 536 30.49 39.03 13.52
#